data_AF-A0A2E0L4M9-F1
#
_entry.id   AF-A0A2E0L4M9-F1
#
_cell.length_a   1.000
_cell.length_b   1.000
_cell.length_c   1.000
_cell.angle_alpha   90.00
_cell.angle_beta   90.00
_cell.angle_gamma   90.00
#
_symmetry.space_group_name_H-M   'P 1'
#
loop_
_entity.id
_entity.type
_entity.pdbx_description
1 polymer ?
#
loop_
_entity_poly.entity_id
_entity_poly.type
_entity_poly.pdbx_seq_one_letter_code
_entity_poly.pdbx_strand_id
1 'polypeptide(L)'
;MLDYTDSIPLPHTGDCRFLGIDPAMVIYVEEIFGDDDTLSQHAITLADGIIDSTGGDDFVPLALPQPLVRPTPVRAARWLNFRGPRHRGLRDPERITDVVRALEVPTRIKLVQQLQLDIAPPFLIGIAESQVMAEALLQAPDTYIVCRRLRIAYALEQPKRDAQNQLYDYDTLEIYAAHLYNAADGEVDLPPETVFAGLPGVQLLRPMDCMVYNQHLLVADGGKDDQPDRIHIWRID
;
A
#
# COMPACT_ATOMS: atom_id res chain seq x y z
N MET A 1 -4.86 -13.33 16.59
CA MET A 1 -3.74 -12.42 16.93
C MET A 1 -2.69 -12.53 15.84
N LEU A 2 -1.98 -11.44 15.49
CA LEU A 2 -0.94 -11.46 14.44
C LEU A 2 0.44 -11.47 15.10
N ASP A 3 1.23 -12.51 14.82
CA ASP A 3 2.61 -12.65 15.29
C ASP A 3 3.55 -12.57 14.08
N TYR A 4 4.41 -11.56 14.01
CA TYR A 4 5.32 -11.36 12.88
C TYR A 4 6.42 -12.41 12.92
N THR A 5 6.57 -13.17 11.83
CA THR A 5 7.50 -14.31 11.79
C THR A 5 8.73 -14.03 10.94
N ASP A 6 8.56 -13.47 9.73
CA ASP A 6 9.67 -13.37 8.78
C ASP A 6 9.42 -12.33 7.67
N SER A 7 10.48 -11.97 6.96
CA SER A 7 10.43 -11.24 5.69
C SER A 7 11.37 -11.85 4.66
N ILE A 8 10.88 -12.07 3.44
CA ILE A 8 11.67 -12.54 2.31
C ILE A 8 11.97 -11.34 1.40
N PRO A 9 13.24 -10.89 1.28
CA PRO A 9 13.61 -9.84 0.34
C PRO A 9 13.55 -10.37 -1.09
N LEU A 10 13.11 -9.51 -2.00
CA LEU A 10 13.11 -9.76 -3.44
C LEU A 10 14.27 -9.01 -4.12
N PRO A 11 14.62 -9.33 -5.38
CA PRO A 11 15.79 -8.75 -6.03
C PRO A 11 15.63 -7.29 -6.48
N HIS A 12 14.40 -6.80 -6.66
CA HIS A 12 14.16 -5.51 -7.30
C HIS A 12 13.51 -4.48 -6.36
N THR A 13 13.39 -3.25 -6.86
CA THR A 13 12.74 -2.13 -6.17
C THR A 13 11.61 -1.60 -7.04
N GLY A 14 10.39 -1.57 -6.53
CA GLY A 14 9.25 -1.05 -7.28
C GLY A 14 7.91 -1.48 -6.68
N ASP A 15 7.02 -1.99 -7.53
CA ASP A 15 5.74 -2.55 -7.13
C ASP A 15 5.85 -4.07 -6.99
N CYS A 16 5.46 -4.62 -5.84
CA CYS A 16 5.39 -6.06 -5.62
C CYS A 16 3.94 -6.52 -5.47
N ARG A 17 3.54 -7.61 -6.14
CA ARG A 17 2.16 -8.16 -6.06
C ARG A 17 2.15 -9.68 -6.05
N PHE A 18 1.11 -10.25 -5.46
CA PHE A 18 0.95 -11.71 -5.47
C PHE A 18 0.28 -12.18 -6.77
N LEU A 19 0.82 -13.24 -7.37
CA LEU A 19 0.15 -14.00 -8.42
C LEU A 19 -0.72 -15.11 -7.82
N GLY A 20 -0.28 -15.66 -6.67
CA GLY A 20 -1.03 -16.61 -5.87
C GLY A 20 -0.15 -17.50 -5.00
N ILE A 21 -0.78 -18.42 -4.27
CA ILE A 21 -0.12 -19.39 -3.41
C ILE A 21 -0.68 -20.77 -3.72
N ASP A 22 0.21 -21.76 -3.88
CA ASP A 22 -0.18 -23.14 -4.17
C ASP A 22 -0.44 -23.99 -2.90
N PRO A 23 -0.94 -25.22 -3.02
CA PRO A 23 -1.16 -26.13 -1.89
C PRO A 23 0.10 -26.45 -1.06
N ALA A 24 1.28 -26.36 -1.66
CA ALA A 24 2.56 -26.66 -1.03
C ALA A 24 3.20 -25.44 -0.35
N MET A 25 2.49 -24.30 -0.25
CA MET A 25 3.01 -23.02 0.26
C MET A 25 4.11 -22.41 -0.62
N VAL A 26 4.11 -22.70 -1.93
CA VAL A 26 4.89 -21.92 -2.89
C VAL A 26 4.15 -20.63 -3.19
N ILE A 27 4.79 -19.51 -2.88
CA ILE A 27 4.29 -18.16 -3.09
C ILE A 27 4.79 -17.68 -4.44
N TYR A 28 3.88 -17.27 -5.31
CA TYR A 28 4.19 -16.69 -6.61
C TYR A 28 3.98 -15.19 -6.54
N VAL A 29 5.00 -14.42 -6.88
CA VAL A 29 4.97 -12.95 -6.88
C VAL A 29 5.48 -12.38 -8.19
N GLU A 30 5.09 -11.14 -8.45
CA GLU A 30 5.55 -10.32 -9.56
C GLU A 30 6.11 -9.00 -9.00
N GLU A 31 7.26 -8.57 -9.51
CA GLU A 31 7.81 -7.24 -9.29
C GLU A 31 7.73 -6.44 -10.59
N ILE A 32 7.35 -5.16 -10.48
CA ILE A 32 7.37 -4.17 -11.56
C ILE A 32 8.35 -3.07 -11.16
N PHE A 33 9.41 -2.87 -11.94
CA PHE A 33 10.53 -2.02 -11.55
C PHE A 33 11.14 -1.25 -12.72
N GLY A 34 11.92 -0.23 -12.38
CA GLY A 34 12.57 0.66 -13.35
C GLY A 34 11.61 1.61 -14.05
N ASP A 35 12.17 2.51 -14.87
CA ASP A 35 11.39 3.56 -15.55
C ASP A 35 10.54 3.01 -16.71
N ASP A 36 10.88 1.82 -17.21
CA ASP A 36 10.21 1.16 -18.34
C ASP A 36 9.20 0.09 -17.89
N ASP A 37 8.81 0.07 -16.60
CA ASP A 37 7.90 -0.93 -16.02
C ASP A 37 8.31 -2.38 -16.32
N THR A 38 9.60 -2.68 -16.14
CA THR A 38 10.15 -4.03 -16.35
C THR A 38 9.54 -5.01 -15.35
N LEU A 39 9.25 -6.23 -15.81
CA LEU A 39 8.62 -7.27 -15.00
C LEU A 39 9.60 -8.38 -14.63
N SER A 40 9.49 -8.87 -13.39
CA SER A 40 10.01 -10.17 -12.97
C SER A 40 8.94 -10.96 -12.23
N GLN A 41 9.01 -12.29 -12.31
CA GLN A 41 8.16 -13.19 -11.53
C GLN A 41 9.02 -14.20 -10.79
N HIS A 42 8.63 -14.49 -9.56
CA HIS A 42 9.36 -15.38 -8.66
C HIS A 42 8.43 -16.44 -8.08
N ALA A 43 8.93 -17.67 -7.96
CA ALA A 43 8.34 -18.71 -7.12
C ALA A 43 9.20 -18.84 -5.86
N ILE A 44 8.56 -18.78 -4.69
CA ILE A 44 9.22 -18.61 -3.40
C ILE A 44 8.70 -19.63 -2.41
N THR A 45 9.58 -20.22 -1.61
CA THR A 45 9.20 -21.01 -0.44
C THR A 45 9.69 -20.33 0.83
N LEU A 46 9.04 -20.62 1.95
CA LEU A 46 9.46 -20.08 3.25
C LEU A 46 10.82 -20.62 3.71
N ALA A 47 11.23 -21.80 3.26
CA ALA A 47 12.47 -22.45 3.69
C ALA A 47 13.66 -22.04 2.83
N ASP A 48 13.46 -21.97 1.51
CA ASP A 48 14.56 -21.81 0.54
C ASP A 48 14.60 -20.40 -0.09
N GLY A 49 13.61 -19.56 0.18
CA GLY A 49 13.47 -18.27 -0.51
C GLY A 49 13.07 -18.48 -1.97
N ILE A 50 13.69 -17.74 -2.90
CA ILE A 50 13.39 -17.81 -4.34
C ILE A 50 13.92 -19.15 -4.91
N ILE A 51 13.01 -19.98 -5.42
CA ILE A 51 13.32 -21.29 -6.03
C ILE A 51 13.23 -21.27 -7.56
N ASP A 52 12.53 -20.29 -8.14
CA ASP A 52 12.45 -20.07 -9.59
C ASP A 52 12.20 -18.59 -9.89
N SER A 53 12.69 -18.11 -11.03
CA SER A 53 12.66 -16.69 -11.39
C SER A 53 12.72 -16.48 -12.90
N THR A 54 11.95 -15.51 -13.40
CA THR A 54 11.98 -15.03 -14.79
C THR A 54 11.86 -13.50 -14.82
N GLY A 55 12.44 -12.80 -15.78
CA GLY A 55 12.39 -11.33 -15.87
C GLY A 55 13.25 -10.74 -16.99
N GLY A 56 13.06 -9.46 -17.28
CA GLY A 56 13.87 -8.68 -18.26
C GLY A 56 13.33 -8.69 -19.70
N ASP A 57 14.21 -8.39 -20.66
CA ASP A 57 13.85 -8.12 -22.07
C ASP A 57 13.14 -9.29 -22.79
N ASP A 58 13.45 -10.54 -22.41
CA ASP A 58 12.85 -11.76 -22.97
C ASP A 58 11.88 -12.42 -21.98
N PHE A 59 10.98 -11.62 -21.39
CA PHE A 59 10.05 -12.08 -20.35
C PHE A 59 9.11 -13.20 -20.85
N VAL A 60 9.32 -14.39 -20.29
CA VAL A 60 8.37 -15.52 -20.37
C VAL A 60 7.80 -15.73 -18.97
N PRO A 61 6.48 -15.52 -18.76
CA PRO A 61 5.85 -15.71 -17.44
C PRO A 61 6.07 -17.11 -16.87
N LEU A 62 6.16 -17.21 -15.55
CA LEU A 62 6.25 -18.50 -14.87
C LEU A 62 4.99 -19.33 -15.14
N ALA A 63 5.17 -20.64 -15.33
CA ALA A 63 4.06 -21.56 -15.43
C ALA A 63 3.43 -21.76 -14.05
N LEU A 64 2.31 -21.08 -13.80
CA LEU A 64 1.60 -21.18 -12.53
C LEU A 64 0.85 -22.52 -12.39
N PRO A 65 1.06 -23.29 -11.31
CA PRO A 65 0.38 -24.57 -11.12
C PRO A 65 -1.12 -24.39 -10.90
N GLN A 66 -1.86 -25.48 -11.01
CA GLN A 66 -3.28 -25.55 -10.65
C GLN A 66 -3.47 -26.68 -9.63
N PRO A 67 -4.22 -26.47 -8.52
CA PRO A 67 -4.93 -25.24 -8.15
C PRO A 67 -4.00 -24.16 -7.57
N LEU A 68 -4.35 -22.89 -7.75
CA LEU A 68 -3.66 -21.74 -7.16
C LEU A 68 -4.68 -20.85 -6.43
N VAL A 69 -4.43 -20.56 -5.15
CA VAL A 69 -5.20 -19.53 -4.43
C VAL A 69 -4.70 -18.17 -4.90
N ARG A 70 -5.59 -17.30 -5.35
CA ARG A 70 -5.24 -15.98 -5.90
C ARG A 70 -5.68 -14.84 -4.98
N PRO A 71 -5.07 -13.65 -5.09
CA PRO A 71 -5.59 -12.46 -4.42
C PRO A 71 -7.07 -12.24 -4.70
N THR A 72 -7.81 -11.83 -3.67
CA THR A 72 -9.24 -11.59 -3.80
C THR A 72 -9.46 -10.19 -4.37
N PRO A 73 -10.37 -10.00 -5.35
CA PRO A 73 -10.73 -8.67 -5.81
C PRO A 73 -11.31 -7.84 -4.66
N VAL A 74 -10.92 -6.56 -4.59
CA VAL A 74 -11.42 -5.62 -3.57
C VAL A 74 -12.94 -5.47 -3.66
N ARG A 75 -13.66 -5.84 -2.61
CA ARG A 75 -15.13 -5.77 -2.50
C ARG A 75 -15.56 -5.24 -1.14
N ALA A 76 -15.03 -5.81 -0.06
CA ALA A 76 -15.40 -5.47 1.30
C ALA A 76 -14.86 -4.10 1.71
N ALA A 77 -13.70 -3.68 1.25
CA ALA A 77 -13.13 -2.38 1.58
C ALA A 77 -13.45 -1.30 0.53
N ARG A 78 -14.26 -1.60 -0.48
CA ARG A 78 -14.41 -0.74 -1.67
C ARG A 78 -14.89 0.69 -1.38
N TRP A 79 -15.64 0.90 -0.30
CA TRP A 79 -16.17 2.21 0.10
C TRP A 79 -15.11 3.12 0.71
N LEU A 80 -13.97 2.55 1.13
CA LEU A 80 -12.80 3.33 1.53
C LEU A 80 -12.18 4.06 0.33
N ASN A 81 -12.50 3.65 -0.90
CA ASN A 81 -12.07 4.34 -2.11
C ASN A 81 -12.75 5.70 -2.25
N PHE A 82 -11.97 6.74 -2.48
CA PHE A 82 -12.48 8.01 -2.97
C PHE A 82 -11.40 8.72 -3.77
N ARG A 83 -11.83 9.54 -4.72
CA ARG A 83 -10.94 10.31 -5.57
C ARG A 83 -11.33 11.78 -5.52
N GLY A 84 -10.43 12.60 -5.01
CA GLY A 84 -10.55 14.03 -4.97
C GLY A 84 -9.86 14.70 -6.17
N PRO A 85 -9.20 15.84 -5.95
CA PRO A 85 -8.68 16.70 -7.01
C PRO A 85 -7.36 16.19 -7.59
N ARG A 86 -6.71 17.06 -8.38
CA ARG A 86 -5.42 16.79 -9.02
C ARG A 86 -4.30 16.66 -7.98
N HIS A 87 -3.15 16.18 -8.41
CA HIS A 87 -1.99 15.97 -7.54
C HIS A 87 -1.38 17.29 -7.05
N ARG A 88 -1.51 18.35 -7.84
CA ARG A 88 -1.04 19.71 -7.54
C ARG A 88 -1.90 20.71 -8.27
N GLY A 89 -1.96 21.92 -7.74
CA GLY A 89 -2.74 23.00 -8.33
C GLY A 89 -2.83 24.22 -7.44
N LEU A 90 -3.87 25.01 -7.65
CA LEU A 90 -4.16 26.20 -6.84
C LEU A 90 -5.30 25.91 -5.86
N ARG A 91 -5.08 26.18 -4.57
CA ARG A 91 -6.02 25.87 -3.49
C ARG A 91 -7.36 26.56 -3.68
N ASP A 92 -7.36 27.87 -3.96
CA ASP A 92 -8.60 28.66 -4.07
C ASP A 92 -9.45 28.29 -5.31
N PRO A 93 -8.89 28.26 -6.55
CA PRO A 93 -9.67 27.90 -7.73
C PRO A 93 -10.20 26.47 -7.70
N GLU A 94 -9.45 25.54 -7.10
CA GLU A 94 -9.84 24.13 -7.01
C GLU A 94 -10.65 23.82 -5.75
N ARG A 95 -10.81 24.81 -4.85
CA ARG A 95 -11.50 24.67 -3.57
C ARG A 95 -11.04 23.42 -2.81
N ILE A 96 -9.72 23.22 -2.73
CA ILE A 96 -9.10 21.99 -2.21
C ILE A 96 -9.68 21.59 -0.85
N THR A 97 -9.96 22.56 0.02
CA THR A 97 -10.49 22.36 1.38
C THR A 97 -11.88 21.73 1.39
N ASP A 98 -12.64 21.86 0.29
CA ASP A 98 -14.01 21.40 0.17
C ASP A 98 -14.09 20.00 -0.47
N VAL A 99 -13.01 19.55 -1.09
CA VAL A 99 -12.94 18.28 -1.85
C VAL A 99 -12.10 17.21 -1.18
N VAL A 100 -11.16 17.58 -0.30
CA VAL A 100 -10.39 16.61 0.50
C VAL A 100 -11.20 16.15 1.72
N ARG A 101 -10.93 14.93 2.19
CA ARG A 101 -11.37 14.52 3.53
C ARG A 101 -10.50 15.24 4.56
N ALA A 102 -11.13 16.08 5.37
CA ALA A 102 -10.43 16.85 6.39
C ALA A 102 -9.79 15.94 7.44
N LEU A 103 -8.62 16.35 7.92
CA LEU A 103 -7.91 15.69 9.02
C LEU A 103 -8.04 16.54 10.28
N GLU A 104 -8.39 15.89 11.40
CA GLU A 104 -8.39 16.55 12.69
C GLU A 104 -6.99 17.03 13.07
N VAL A 105 -6.90 18.09 13.89
CA VAL A 105 -5.61 18.65 14.32
C VAL A 105 -4.70 17.60 14.98
N PRO A 106 -5.17 16.78 15.94
CA PRO A 106 -4.32 15.75 16.56
C PRO A 106 -3.79 14.74 15.54
N THR A 107 -4.63 14.34 14.59
CA THR A 107 -4.26 13.42 13.52
C THR A 107 -3.18 14.01 12.62
N ARG A 108 -3.27 15.30 12.25
CA ARG A 108 -2.23 15.99 11.46
C ARG A 108 -0.88 16.00 12.18
N ILE A 109 -0.87 16.27 13.48
CA ILE A 109 0.36 16.28 14.29
C ILE A 109 1.00 14.88 14.32
N LYS A 110 0.19 13.86 14.65
CA LYS A 110 0.66 12.46 14.69
C LYS A 110 1.22 12.03 13.34
N LEU A 111 0.53 12.36 12.25
CA LEU A 111 0.94 12.04 10.88
C LEU A 111 2.32 12.60 10.53
N VAL A 112 2.51 13.91 10.76
CA VAL A 112 3.80 14.56 10.51
C VAL A 112 4.91 13.91 11.33
N GLN A 113 4.65 13.61 12.61
CA GLN A 113 5.64 12.98 13.49
C GLN A 113 5.98 11.54 13.08
N GLN A 114 4.96 10.73 12.82
CA GLN A 114 5.09 9.32 12.53
C GLN A 114 5.77 9.07 11.18
N LEU A 115 5.44 9.88 10.18
CA LEU A 115 6.01 9.78 8.83
C LEU A 115 7.23 10.67 8.65
N GLN A 116 7.65 11.39 9.69
CA GLN A 116 8.79 12.33 9.66
C GLN A 116 8.70 13.32 8.49
N LEU A 117 7.51 13.86 8.24
CA LEU A 117 7.28 14.76 7.11
C LEU A 117 7.96 16.10 7.36
N ASP A 118 8.65 16.61 6.34
CA ASP A 118 9.17 17.98 6.31
C ASP A 118 8.05 18.99 5.98
N ILE A 119 6.93 18.89 6.70
CA ILE A 119 5.72 19.70 6.50
C ILE A 119 5.17 20.03 7.88
N ALA A 120 5.01 21.32 8.19
CA ALA A 120 4.36 21.72 9.43
C ALA A 120 2.90 21.23 9.47
N PRO A 121 2.38 20.70 10.60
CA PRO A 121 1.02 20.17 10.68
C PRO A 121 -0.10 21.09 10.15
N PRO A 122 -0.04 22.44 10.32
CA PRO A 122 -1.04 23.35 9.75
C PRO A 122 -1.09 23.36 8.22
N PHE A 123 -0.01 22.96 7.53
CA PHE A 123 0.05 22.86 6.08
C PHE A 123 -0.55 21.56 5.55
N LEU A 124 -0.75 20.52 6.37
CA LEU A 124 -1.56 19.37 5.96
C LEU A 124 -3.02 19.80 5.80
N ILE A 125 -3.53 19.68 4.57
CA ILE A 125 -4.89 20.09 4.20
C ILE A 125 -5.87 18.94 4.47
N GLY A 126 -5.57 17.74 3.96
CA GLY A 126 -6.44 16.58 4.12
C GLY A 126 -6.07 15.44 3.20
N ILE A 127 -6.87 14.36 3.21
CA ILE A 127 -6.72 13.23 2.31
C ILE A 127 -7.42 13.57 0.98
N ALA A 128 -6.66 13.66 -0.10
CA ALA A 128 -7.14 13.96 -1.44
C ALA A 128 -7.55 12.71 -2.23
N GLU A 129 -6.96 11.56 -1.94
CA GLU A 129 -7.33 10.28 -2.57
C GLU A 129 -7.14 9.16 -1.57
N SER A 130 -8.01 8.17 -1.61
CA SER A 130 -7.78 6.86 -1.02
C SER A 130 -8.11 5.79 -2.03
N GLN A 131 -7.17 4.86 -2.22
CA GLN A 131 -7.31 3.73 -3.10
C GLN A 131 -6.95 2.46 -2.32
N VAL A 132 -7.92 1.58 -2.12
CA VAL A 132 -7.68 0.21 -1.70
C VAL A 132 -7.09 -0.54 -2.87
N MET A 133 -5.92 -1.15 -2.63
CA MET A 133 -5.16 -1.90 -3.62
C MET A 133 -5.43 -3.40 -3.49
N ALA A 134 -5.52 -3.89 -2.25
CA ALA A 134 -5.82 -5.28 -1.94
C ALA A 134 -6.60 -5.43 -0.64
N GLU A 135 -7.30 -6.55 -0.52
CA GLU A 135 -7.93 -6.99 0.72
C GLU A 135 -7.82 -8.51 0.88
N ALA A 136 -7.69 -8.98 2.12
CA ALA A 136 -7.72 -10.39 2.46
C ALA A 136 -8.55 -10.62 3.72
N LEU A 137 -9.48 -11.59 3.68
CA LEU A 137 -10.28 -11.95 4.85
C LEU A 137 -9.38 -12.60 5.89
N LEU A 138 -9.21 -11.92 7.03
CA LEU A 138 -8.40 -12.38 8.14
C LEU A 138 -9.21 -13.26 9.10
N GLN A 139 -10.39 -12.76 9.49
CA GLN A 139 -11.29 -13.48 10.38
C GLN A 139 -12.72 -13.31 9.90
N ALA A 140 -13.35 -14.43 9.55
CA ALA A 140 -14.71 -14.46 9.09
C ALA A 140 -15.69 -13.99 10.19
N PRO A 141 -16.80 -13.32 9.80
CA PRO A 141 -17.16 -12.98 8.42
C PRO A 141 -16.58 -11.65 7.91
N ASP A 142 -16.19 -10.74 8.80
CA ASP A 142 -16.12 -9.31 8.43
C ASP A 142 -14.77 -8.63 8.69
N THR A 143 -13.77 -9.35 9.23
CA THR A 143 -12.46 -8.75 9.53
C THR A 143 -11.45 -9.03 8.42
N TYR A 144 -10.94 -7.97 7.82
CA TYR A 144 -10.03 -7.98 6.69
C TYR A 144 -8.70 -7.30 7.03
N ILE A 145 -7.64 -7.69 6.33
CA ILE A 145 -6.46 -6.86 6.12
C ILE A 145 -6.68 -6.08 4.83
N VAL A 146 -6.34 -4.80 4.83
CA VAL A 146 -6.49 -3.92 3.68
C VAL A 146 -5.19 -3.18 3.43
N CYS A 147 -4.68 -3.28 2.20
CA CYS A 147 -3.57 -2.48 1.71
C CYS A 147 -4.14 -1.25 0.97
N ARG A 148 -3.76 -0.05 1.40
CA ARG A 148 -4.25 1.23 0.87
C ARG A 148 -3.11 2.12 0.44
N ARG A 149 -3.32 2.82 -0.67
CA ARG A 149 -2.59 4.04 -1.04
C ARG A 149 -3.45 5.25 -0.71
N LEU A 150 -2.87 6.20 0.00
CA LEU A 150 -3.47 7.47 0.37
C LEU A 150 -2.67 8.59 -0.28
N ARG A 151 -3.36 9.62 -0.80
CA ARG A 151 -2.72 10.87 -1.20
C ARG A 151 -3.13 11.96 -0.23
N ILE A 152 -2.14 12.55 0.45
CA ILE A 152 -2.37 13.63 1.40
C ILE A 152 -1.99 14.94 0.72
N ALA A 153 -2.94 15.87 0.62
CA ALA A 153 -2.69 17.21 0.12
C ALA A 153 -2.07 18.08 1.21
N TYR A 154 -1.06 18.85 0.83
CA TYR A 154 -0.41 19.82 1.70
C TYR A 154 -0.16 21.15 0.98
N ALA A 155 -0.28 22.23 1.73
CA ALA A 155 -0.03 23.58 1.25
C ALA A 155 1.48 23.86 1.17
N LEU A 156 1.87 24.69 0.21
CA LEU A 156 3.22 25.24 0.12
C LEU A 156 3.28 26.59 0.83
N GLU A 157 4.43 26.89 1.42
CA GLU A 157 4.70 28.21 2.02
C GLU A 157 4.60 29.34 1.00
N GLN A 158 5.07 29.07 -0.22
CA GLN A 158 5.02 29.98 -1.36
C GLN A 158 4.60 29.22 -2.61
N PRO A 159 3.80 29.84 -3.50
CA PRO A 159 3.48 29.25 -4.80
C PRO A 159 4.74 28.94 -5.60
N LYS A 160 4.74 27.78 -6.27
CA LYS A 160 5.81 27.30 -7.14
C LYS A 160 5.31 27.14 -8.57
N ARG A 161 6.25 26.94 -9.50
CA ARG A 161 5.95 26.59 -10.89
C ARG A 161 6.56 25.24 -11.22
N ASP A 162 5.82 24.43 -11.98
CA ASP A 162 6.28 23.11 -12.39
C ASP A 162 7.10 23.17 -13.70
N ALA A 163 7.47 22.00 -14.23
CA ALA A 163 8.23 21.89 -15.48
C ALA A 163 7.48 22.46 -16.69
N GLN A 164 6.15 22.58 -16.62
CA GLN A 164 5.28 23.16 -17.64
C GLN A 164 4.96 24.63 -17.35
N ASN A 165 5.65 25.25 -16.40
CA ASN A 165 5.46 26.63 -15.97
C ASN A 165 4.05 26.90 -15.38
N GLN A 166 3.32 25.87 -14.94
CA GLN A 166 2.02 26.01 -14.29
C GLN A 166 2.21 26.38 -12.81
N LEU A 167 1.43 27.35 -12.33
CA LEU A 167 1.48 27.81 -10.95
C LEU A 167 0.70 26.85 -10.05
N TYR A 168 1.28 26.48 -8.90
CA TYR A 168 0.63 25.69 -7.86
C TYR A 168 1.04 26.16 -6.47
N ASP A 169 0.14 26.05 -5.50
CA ASP A 169 0.38 26.41 -4.08
C ASP A 169 -0.04 25.29 -3.11
N TYR A 170 -0.34 24.11 -3.65
CA TYR A 170 -0.41 22.84 -2.92
C TYR A 170 0.17 21.71 -3.78
N ASP A 171 0.64 20.65 -3.12
CA ASP A 171 1.05 19.39 -3.75
C ASP A 171 0.48 18.21 -2.95
N THR A 172 0.75 16.99 -3.39
CA THR A 172 0.31 15.76 -2.72
C THR A 172 1.48 14.84 -2.41
N LEU A 173 1.36 14.12 -1.29
CA LEU A 173 2.28 13.07 -0.88
C LEU A 173 1.54 11.72 -0.92
N GLU A 174 2.15 10.72 -1.55
CA GLU A 174 1.64 9.35 -1.50
C GLU A 174 2.15 8.64 -0.25
N ILE A 175 1.22 8.02 0.48
CA ILE A 175 1.51 7.21 1.66
C ILE A 175 0.78 5.89 1.49
N TYR A 176 1.43 4.82 1.94
CA TYR A 176 0.91 3.48 1.86
C TYR A 176 0.71 2.93 3.27
N ALA A 177 -0.32 2.11 3.45
CA ALA A 177 -0.64 1.53 4.75
C ALA A 177 -1.31 0.17 4.59
N ALA A 178 -0.98 -0.74 5.49
CA ALA A 178 -1.74 -1.97 5.71
C ALA A 178 -2.36 -1.92 7.11
N HIS A 179 -3.66 -2.16 7.20
CA HIS A 179 -4.37 -2.10 8.47
C HIS A 179 -5.53 -3.09 8.54
N LEU A 180 -6.00 -3.35 9.76
CA LEU A 180 -7.21 -4.11 10.01
C LEU A 180 -8.43 -3.30 9.60
N TYR A 181 -9.42 -3.97 9.02
CA TYR A 181 -10.68 -3.37 8.61
C TYR A 181 -11.83 -4.29 8.97
N ASN A 182 -12.87 -3.77 9.64
CA ASN A 182 -14.06 -4.54 9.99
C ASN A 182 -15.25 -4.04 9.18
N ALA A 183 -15.74 -4.84 8.24
CA ALA A 183 -16.86 -4.51 7.38
C ALA A 183 -18.19 -4.38 8.14
N ALA A 184 -18.31 -5.00 9.33
CA ALA A 184 -19.50 -4.90 10.18
C ALA A 184 -19.68 -3.51 10.79
N ASP A 185 -18.59 -2.75 10.95
CA ASP A 185 -18.62 -1.38 11.50
C ASP A 185 -19.17 -0.37 10.48
N GLY A 186 -19.43 -0.81 9.24
CA GLY A 186 -20.03 -0.02 8.17
C GLY A 186 -19.05 0.93 7.48
N GLU A 187 -19.59 2.03 6.94
CA GLU A 187 -18.83 3.06 6.21
C GLU A 187 -18.02 4.00 7.14
N VAL A 188 -17.48 3.45 8.23
CA VAL A 188 -16.62 4.19 9.15
C VAL A 188 -15.19 4.09 8.63
N ASP A 189 -14.65 5.22 8.17
CA ASP A 189 -13.20 5.31 7.91
C ASP A 189 -12.49 5.32 9.27
N LEU A 190 -11.44 4.51 9.38
CA LEU A 190 -10.68 4.47 10.62
C LEU A 190 -9.96 5.80 10.84
N PRO A 191 -9.78 6.22 12.11
CA PRO A 191 -8.89 7.33 12.42
C PRO A 191 -7.54 7.10 11.73
N PRO A 192 -6.99 8.10 11.01
CA PRO A 192 -5.78 7.87 10.23
C PRO A 192 -4.60 7.36 11.08
N GLU A 193 -4.51 7.75 12.36
CA GLU A 193 -3.52 7.14 13.27
C GLU A 193 -3.59 5.62 13.37
N THR A 194 -4.79 5.02 13.28
CA THR A 194 -4.99 3.58 13.31
C THR A 194 -4.58 2.96 11.97
N VAL A 195 -4.88 3.64 10.87
CA VAL A 195 -4.45 3.22 9.52
C VAL A 195 -2.93 3.22 9.43
N PHE A 196 -2.28 4.27 9.92
CA PHE A 196 -0.84 4.44 9.80
C PHE A 196 -0.04 3.72 10.88
N ALA A 197 -0.65 3.29 11.99
CA ALA A 197 0.02 2.44 12.98
C ALA A 197 0.58 1.15 12.38
N GLY A 198 0.03 0.70 11.25
CA GLY A 198 0.51 -0.46 10.50
C GLY A 198 0.15 -1.78 11.17
N LEU A 199 0.84 -2.83 10.74
CA LEU A 199 0.74 -4.18 11.31
C LEU A 199 1.81 -4.37 12.40
N PRO A 200 1.56 -5.22 13.41
CA PRO A 200 2.52 -5.43 14.49
C PRO A 200 3.83 -6.06 13.98
N GLY A 201 4.95 -5.69 14.61
CA GLY A 201 6.25 -6.35 14.43
C GLY A 201 7.14 -5.80 13.31
N VAL A 202 6.60 -5.10 12.32
CA VAL A 202 7.39 -4.50 11.22
C VAL A 202 6.78 -3.21 10.73
N GLN A 203 7.63 -2.26 10.34
CA GLN A 203 7.18 -1.05 9.65
C GLN A 203 7.20 -1.29 8.14
N LEU A 204 6.01 -1.30 7.54
CA LEU A 204 5.82 -1.49 6.10
C LEU A 204 6.10 -0.19 5.35
N LEU A 205 6.65 -0.30 4.14
CA LEU A 205 7.04 0.84 3.33
C LEU A 205 5.97 1.23 2.32
N ARG A 206 5.63 0.29 1.43
CA ARG A 206 4.58 0.40 0.40
C ARG A 206 3.80 -0.92 0.31
N PRO A 207 2.98 -1.28 1.31
CA PRO A 207 2.17 -2.49 1.23
C PRO A 207 1.20 -2.41 0.05
N MET A 208 1.43 -3.21 -0.98
CA MET A 208 0.73 -3.19 -2.26
C MET A 208 -0.35 -4.25 -2.34
N ASP A 209 -0.09 -5.43 -1.77
CA ASP A 209 -0.97 -6.59 -1.86
C ASP A 209 -0.98 -7.40 -0.56
N CYS A 210 -2.02 -8.18 -0.32
CA CYS A 210 -2.11 -9.05 0.85
C CYS A 210 -2.90 -10.33 0.57
N MET A 211 -2.49 -11.42 1.23
CA MET A 211 -3.16 -12.72 1.14
C MET A 211 -3.18 -13.40 2.51
N VAL A 212 -4.25 -14.16 2.76
CA VAL A 212 -4.33 -15.05 3.92
C VAL A 212 -4.43 -16.48 3.42
N TYR A 213 -3.52 -17.34 3.88
CA TYR A 213 -3.49 -18.75 3.49
C TYR A 213 -2.86 -19.61 4.59
N ASN A 214 -3.49 -20.75 4.92
CA ASN A 214 -3.03 -21.70 5.94
C ASN A 214 -2.53 -21.04 7.24
N GLN A 215 -3.34 -20.18 7.87
CA GLN A 215 -3.00 -19.44 9.10
C GLN A 215 -1.81 -18.48 8.98
N HIS A 216 -1.44 -18.08 7.75
CA HIS A 216 -0.46 -17.04 7.51
C HIS A 216 -1.13 -15.85 6.85
N LEU A 217 -0.77 -14.66 7.32
CA LEU A 217 -0.97 -13.42 6.58
C LEU A 217 0.34 -13.12 5.85
N LEU A 218 0.25 -12.86 4.55
CA LEU A 218 1.34 -12.42 3.71
C LEU A 218 1.01 -11.03 3.18
N VAL A 219 1.99 -10.13 3.22
CA VAL A 219 1.88 -8.78 2.64
C VAL A 219 3.04 -8.56 1.69
N ALA A 220 2.72 -8.23 0.44
CA ALA A 220 3.69 -7.81 -0.55
C ALA A 220 3.93 -6.30 -0.36
N ASP A 221 5.16 -5.95 -0.03
CA ASP A 221 5.59 -4.60 0.32
C ASP A 221 6.58 -4.12 -0.73
N GLY A 222 6.16 -3.12 -1.50
CA GLY A 222 6.98 -2.51 -2.53
C GLY A 222 8.16 -1.73 -1.95
N GLY A 223 9.26 -1.76 -2.67
CA GLY A 223 10.50 -1.10 -2.35
C GLY A 223 10.53 0.37 -2.77
N LYS A 224 11.65 1.01 -2.44
CA LYS A 224 12.03 2.36 -2.85
C LYS A 224 13.53 2.48 -2.83
N ASP A 225 14.14 3.12 -3.84
CA ASP A 225 15.55 3.56 -3.96
C ASP A 225 16.64 2.63 -3.38
N ASP A 226 16.71 2.49 -2.06
CA ASP A 226 17.69 1.73 -1.28
C ASP A 226 17.14 0.48 -0.57
N GLN A 227 15.83 0.23 -0.67
CA GLN A 227 15.13 -0.88 -0.04
C GLN A 227 14.40 -1.70 -1.09
N PRO A 228 14.80 -2.98 -1.30
CA PRO A 228 14.11 -3.85 -2.24
C PRO A 228 12.72 -4.22 -1.74
N ASP A 229 11.92 -4.73 -2.67
CA ASP A 229 10.61 -5.29 -2.38
C ASP A 229 10.73 -6.46 -1.40
N ARG A 230 9.68 -6.68 -0.60
CA ARG A 230 9.66 -7.72 0.44
C ARG A 230 8.31 -8.39 0.54
N ILE A 231 8.33 -9.67 0.89
CA ILE A 231 7.15 -10.39 1.36
C ILE A 231 7.26 -10.53 2.87
N HIS A 232 6.36 -9.88 3.60
CA HIS A 232 6.28 -9.98 5.06
C HIS A 232 5.26 -11.03 5.46
N ILE A 233 5.56 -11.77 6.52
CA ILE A 233 4.78 -12.93 6.95
C ILE A 233 4.45 -12.82 8.42
N TRP A 234 3.18 -13.08 8.75
CA TRP A 234 2.69 -13.23 10.11
C TRP A 234 1.96 -14.56 10.26
N ARG A 235 2.06 -15.16 11.45
CA ARG A 235 1.16 -16.23 11.88
C ARG A 235 -0.13 -15.64 12.46
N ILE A 236 -1.24 -16.29 12.15
CA ILE A 236 -2.58 -15.96 12.64
C ILE A 236 -2.94 -16.96 13.74
N ASP A 237 -3.02 -16.48 14.98
CA ASP A 237 -3.47 -17.26 16.14
C ASP A 237 -4.97 -17.07 16.44
#